data_AF-A0A9E3YUP0-F1
#
_entry.id   AF-A0A9E3YUP0-F1
#
_cell.length_a   1.000
_cell.length_b   1.000
_cell.length_c   1.000
_cell.angle_alpha   90.00
_cell.angle_beta   90.00
_cell.angle_gamma   90.00
#
_symmetry.space_group_name_H-M   'P 1'
#
loop_
_entity.id
_entity.type
_entity.pdbx_description
1 polymer ?
#
loop_
_entity_poly.entity_id
_entity_poly.type
_entity_poly.pdbx_seq_one_letter_code
_entity_poly.pdbx_strand_id
1 'polypeptide(L)' 'MTYCIAALLDTGLVFLSDSRTNAGIDRISTFRKMMIYEVPGERFMVMLSAGNLSISQSVREILQVEKLDRGA' A
#
# COMPACT_ATOMS: atom_id res chain seq x y z
N MET A 1 -6.40 -15.07 -0.59
CA MET A 1 -5.74 -15.00 0.73
C MET A 1 -4.79 -13.83 0.68
N THR A 2 -4.97 -12.85 1.57
CA THR A 2 -4.20 -11.62 1.60
C THR A 2 -3.65 -11.42 3.01
N TYR A 3 -2.34 -11.26 3.14
CA TYR A 3 -1.68 -11.05 4.41
C TYR A 3 -0.50 -10.09 4.28
N CYS A 4 -0.50 -9.09 5.15
CA CYS A 4 0.49 -8.04 5.24
C CYS A 4 0.85 -7.84 6.71
N ILE A 5 2.12 -7.52 6.99
CA ILE A 5 2.60 -7.22 8.33
C ILE A 5 3.57 -6.04 8.28
N ALA A 6 3.49 -5.18 9.29
CA ALA A 6 4.47 -4.14 9.58
C ALA A 6 4.92 -4.29 11.03
N ALA A 7 6.23 -4.17 11.27
CA ALA A 7 6.80 -4.20 12.61
C ALA A 7 7.61 -2.92 12.85
N LEU A 8 7.37 -2.30 14.00
CA LEU A 8 8.16 -1.20 14.52
C LEU A 8 9.16 -1.75 15.54
N LEU A 9 10.43 -1.44 15.33
CA LEU A 9 11.56 -1.83 16.15
C LEU A 9 12.30 -0.58 16.59
N ASP A 10 13.11 -0.69 17.64
CA ASP A 10 13.94 0.43 18.12
C ASP A 10 14.90 0.95 17.03
N THR A 11 15.34 0.07 16.11
CA THR A 11 16.24 0.40 15.01
C THR A 11 15.55 0.81 13.71
N GLY A 12 14.21 0.74 13.63
CA GLY A 12 13.48 1.10 12.42
C GLY A 12 12.22 0.27 12.16
N LEU A 13 11.86 0.15 10.88
CA LEU A 13 10.60 -0.44 10.42
C LEU A 13 10.85 -1.63 9.47
N VAL A 14 10.05 -2.68 9.59
CA VAL A 14 10.04 -3.83 8.67
C VAL A 14 8.65 -3.99 8.07
N PHE A 15 8.55 -4.15 6.76
CA PHE A 15 7.29 -4.35 6.03
C PHE A 15 7.35 -5.60 5.17
N LEU A 16 6.29 -6.41 5.20
CA LEU A 16 6.15 -7.61 4.38
C LEU A 16 4.72 -7.70 3.86
N SER A 17 4.55 -8.09 2.60
CA SER A 17 3.25 -8.35 2.00
C SER A 17 3.31 -9.53 1.06
N ASP A 18 2.30 -10.40 1.11
CA ASP A 18 2.07 -11.37 0.05
C ASP A 18 1.42 -10.69 -1.18
N SER A 19 1.23 -11.43 -2.27
CA SER A 19 0.70 -10.89 -3.53
C SER A 19 -0.53 -11.62 -4.07
N ARG A 20 -0.92 -12.76 -3.49
CA ARG A 20 -2.11 -13.51 -3.92
C ARG A 20 -3.36 -12.69 -3.62
N THR A 21 -4.22 -12.50 -4.60
CA THR A 21 -5.41 -11.66 -4.45
C THR A 21 -6.60 -12.30 -5.12
N ASN A 22 -7.77 -12.22 -4.49
CA ASN A 22 -9.04 -12.53 -5.14
C ASN A 22 -9.53 -11.29 -5.90
N ALA A 23 -9.57 -11.37 -7.23
CA ALA A 23 -10.01 -10.30 -8.13
C ALA A 23 -11.41 -10.58 -8.74
N GLY A 24 -12.12 -11.58 -8.20
CA GLY A 24 -13.44 -12.01 -8.67
C GLY A 24 -13.62 -13.53 -8.54
N ILE A 25 -14.82 -14.00 -8.85
CA ILE A 25 -15.13 -15.44 -8.88
C ILE A 25 -14.14 -16.13 -9.83
N ASP A 26 -13.44 -17.14 -9.31
CA ASP A 26 -12.40 -17.92 -10.00
C ASP A 26 -11.25 -17.11 -10.60
N ARG A 27 -11.01 -15.90 -10.06
CA ARG A 27 -9.92 -15.02 -10.48
C ARG A 27 -8.96 -14.76 -9.33
N ILE A 28 -8.05 -15.71 -9.11
CA ILE A 28 -6.94 -15.56 -8.18
C ILE A 28 -5.69 -15.17 -8.96
N SER A 29 -5.19 -13.97 -8.72
CA SER A 29 -4.06 -13.40 -9.45
C SER A 29 -3.05 -12.75 -8.49
N THR A 30 -1.92 -12.34 -9.05
CA THR A 30 -0.83 -11.68 -8.34
C THR A 30 -0.99 -10.16 -8.48
N PHE A 31 -1.16 -9.46 -7.36
CA PHE A 31 -1.19 -8.00 -7.31
C PHE A 31 -0.26 -7.49 -6.20
N ARG A 32 0.43 -6.38 -6.46
CA ARG A 32 1.30 -5.73 -5.48
C ARG A 32 0.45 -5.08 -4.39
N LYS A 33 0.75 -5.41 -3.13
CA LYS A 33 0.05 -4.88 -1.95
C LYS A 33 0.87 -3.89 -1.14
N MET A 34 2.14 -3.68 -1.50
CA MET A 34 3.04 -2.72 -0.88
C MET A 34 3.34 -1.58 -1.84
N MET A 35 3.17 -0.34 -1.38
CA MET A 35 3.53 0.87 -2.11
C MET A 35 4.44 1.73 -1.24
N ILE A 36 5.46 2.32 -1.84
CA ILE A 36 6.42 3.20 -1.18
C ILE A 36 6.19 4.62 -1.69
N TYR A 37 6.12 5.57 -0.76
CA TYR A 37 6.09 7.00 -1.04
C TYR A 37 7.30 7.63 -0.35
N GLU A 38 8.23 8.19 -1.12
CA GLU A 38 9.50 8.67 -0.61
C GLU A 38 9.85 10.04 -1.16
N VAL A 39 10.35 10.91 -0.27
CA VAL A 39 11.16 12.07 -0.61
C VAL A 39 12.53 11.84 0.03
N PRO A 40 13.56 11.49 -0.77
CA PRO A 40 14.86 11.10 -0.23
C PRO A 40 15.44 12.17 0.70
N GLY A 41 15.85 11.77 1.90
CA GLY A 41 16.39 12.67 2.93
C GLY A 41 15.35 13.47 3.74
N GLU A 42 14.07 13.40 3.40
CA GLU A 42 13.00 14.14 4.11
C GLU A 42 11.97 13.20 4.75
N ARG A 43 11.31 12.35 3.96
CA ARG A 43 10.23 11.48 4.46
C ARG A 43 10.12 10.18 3.68
N PHE A 44 9.74 9.12 4.38
CA PHE A 44 9.48 7.79 3.83
C PHE A 44 8.19 7.24 4.43
N MET A 45 7.29 6.74 3.57
CA MET A 45 6.01 6.16 3.97
C MET A 45 5.75 4.89 3.17
N VAL A 46 5.12 3.90 3.81
CA VAL A 46 4.73 2.64 3.16
C VAL A 46 3.25 2.41 3.38
N MET A 47 2.55 2.05 2.31
CA MET A 47 1.16 1.61 2.36
C MET A 47 1.08 0.11 2.06
N LEU A 48 0.45 -0.63 2.97
CA LEU A 48 0.12 -2.05 2.80
C LEU A 48 -1.40 -2.18 2.59
N SER A 49 -1.85 -2.95 1.61
CA SER A 49 -3.27 -3.16 1.33
C SER A 49 -3.77 -4.56 1.67
N ALA A 50 -5.03 -4.64 2.11
CA ALA A 50 -5.78 -5.88 2.31
C ALA A 50 -7.28 -5.63 2.05
N GLY A 51 -8.04 -6.71 1.83
CA GLY A 51 -9.47 -6.63 1.55
C GLY A 51 -9.80 -6.53 0.05
N ASN A 52 -10.80 -5.71 -0.29
CA ASN A 52 -11.31 -5.59 -1.65
C ASN A 52 -10.30 -4.92 -2.59
N LEU A 53 -9.95 -5.60 -3.69
CA LEU A 53 -8.95 -5.12 -4.64
C LEU A 53 -9.33 -3.77 -5.26
N SER A 54 -10.58 -3.61 -5.71
CA SER A 54 -11.06 -2.38 -6.35
C SER A 54 -10.94 -1.19 -5.41
N ILE A 55 -11.44 -1.31 -4.18
CA ILE A 55 -11.37 -0.22 -3.19
C ILE A 55 -9.92 0.15 -2.86
N SER A 56 -9.06 -0.86 -2.64
CA SER A 56 -7.65 -0.60 -2.33
C SER A 56 -6.91 0.09 -3.48
N GLN A 57 -7.26 -0.22 -4.73
CA GLN A 57 -6.69 0.43 -5.90
C GLN A 57 -7.20 1.86 -6.07
N SER A 58 -8.49 2.11 -5.82
CA SER A 58 -9.05 3.46 -5.85
C SER A 58 -8.41 4.37 -4.81
N VAL A 59 -8.24 3.90 -3.57
CA VAL A 59 -7.55 4.69 -2.53
C VAL A 59 -6.10 4.97 -2.92
N ARG A 60 -5.39 3.96 -3.45
CA ARG A 60 -4.01 4.15 -3.94
C ARG A 60 -3.94 5.22 -5.02
N GLU A 61 -4.87 5.20 -5.98
CA GLU A 61 -4.92 6.15 -7.08
C GLU A 61 -5.12 7.58 -6.56
N ILE A 62 -6.11 7.77 -5.68
CA ILE A 62 -6.39 9.05 -5.02
C ILE A 62 -5.12 9.59 -4.34
N LEU A 63 -4.42 8.76 -3.56
CA LEU A 63 -3.18 9.16 -2.88
C LEU A 63 -2.01 9.48 -3.83
N GLN A 64 -2.05 9.05 -5.10
CA GLN A 64 -1.01 9.35 -6.09
C GLN A 64 -1.30 10.63 -6.88
N VAL A 65 -2.57 10.95 -7.09
CA VAL A 65 -2.98 12.06 -7.98
C VAL A 65 -3.42 13.29 -7.22
N GLU A 66 -4.05 13.14 -6.06
CA GLU A 66 -4.58 14.28 -5.32
C GLU A 66 -3.46 15.01 -4.58
N LYS A 67 -3.38 16.31 -4.84
CA LYS A 67 -2.55 17.24 -4.08
C LYS A 67 -3.49 18.07 -3.21
N LEU A 68 -3.23 18.06 -1.91
CA LEU A 68 -3.89 18.98 -1.01
C LEU A 68 -3.20 20.33 -1.15
N ASP A 69 -3.96 21.35 -1.56
CA ASP A 69 -3.53 22.74 -1.45
C ASP A 69 -3.46 23.09 0.05
N ARG A 70 -2.28 22.86 0.63
CA ARG A 70 -1.93 23.48 1.90
C ARG A 70 -1.61 24.92 1.55
N GLY A 71 -2.61 25.79 1.64
CA GLY A 71 -2.46 27.22 1.35
C GLY A 71 -1.15 27.78 1.93
N ALA A 72 -0.49 28.60 1.13
CA ALA A 72 0.74 29.31 1.50
C ALA A 72 0.50 30.25 2.69
#